data_AF-A0A7S2CZ38-F1
#
_entry.id   AF-A0A7S2CZ38-F1
#
_cell.length_a   1.000
_cell.length_b   1.000
_cell.length_c   1.000
_cell.angle_alpha   90.00
_cell.angle_beta   90.00
_cell.angle_gamma   90.00
#
_symmetry.space_group_name_H-M   'P 1'
#
loop_
_entity.id
_entity.type
_entity.pdbx_description
1 polymer ?
#
loop_
_entity_poly.entity_id
_entity_poly.type
_entity_poly.pdbx_seq_one_letter_code
_entity_poly.pdbx_strand_id
1 'polypeptide(L)'
;EAELAFFRSLSRRGSRDVLCSLLADGKLAEVLADTLWPKLIQLATPGAASANELHAKFAGEGQGFDLDYAGIKSFFSGLEAVVGAPNPNILAGMQQEHCSCDDSAEPFTTPNYRMTTCSRTEWWFVSDPEGGLAELRLDAWPEEAAEMLRSLSQRRGG
;
A
#
# COMPACT_ATOMS: atom_id res chain seq x y z
N GLU A 1 -4.12 15.88 -44.21
CA GLU A 1 -3.02 15.54 -45.14
C GLU A 1 -2.09 16.70 -45.49
N ALA A 2 -2.61 17.92 -45.71
CA ALA A 2 -1.81 19.10 -46.07
C ALA A 2 -0.73 19.47 -45.03
N GLU A 3 -1.04 19.40 -43.73
CA GLU A 3 -0.09 19.74 -42.65
C GLU A 3 1.09 18.77 -42.59
N LEU A 4 0.82 17.47 -42.73
CA LEU A 4 1.86 16.43 -42.78
C LEU A 4 2.79 16.60 -43.99
N ALA A 5 2.25 17.02 -45.13
CA ALA A 5 3.05 17.36 -46.31
C ALA A 5 3.92 18.61 -46.07
N PHE A 6 3.39 19.62 -45.39
CA PHE A 6 4.13 20.82 -45.00
C PHE A 6 5.32 20.49 -44.08
N PHE A 7 5.11 19.71 -43.02
CA PHE A 7 6.20 19.32 -42.10
C PHE A 7 7.29 18.48 -42.79
N ARG A 8 6.90 17.58 -43.71
CA ARG A 8 7.86 16.82 -44.53
C ARG A 8 8.64 17.70 -45.50
N SER A 9 8.05 18.78 -46.01
CA SER A 9 8.75 19.76 -46.84
C SER A 9 9.71 20.61 -46.00
N LEU A 10 9.28 21.04 -44.82
CA LEU A 10 10.10 21.81 -43.89
C LEU A 10 11.34 21.02 -43.44
N SER A 11 11.22 19.70 -43.22
CA SER A 11 12.35 18.85 -42.86
C SER A 11 13.35 18.63 -44.00
N ARG A 12 12.88 18.64 -45.27
CA ARG A 12 13.72 18.36 -46.45
C ARG A 12 14.35 19.60 -47.05
N ARG A 13 13.71 20.77 -46.90
CA ARG A 13 14.06 22.02 -47.61
C ARG A 13 14.16 23.25 -46.72
N GLY A 14 13.78 23.14 -45.45
CA GLY A 14 13.90 24.22 -44.48
C GLY A 14 15.26 24.23 -43.78
N SER A 15 15.43 25.18 -42.87
CA SER A 15 16.56 25.26 -41.95
C SER A 15 16.07 25.40 -40.51
N ARG A 16 16.98 25.19 -39.55
CA ARG A 16 16.71 25.44 -38.13
C ARG A 16 16.20 26.86 -37.90
N ASP A 17 16.76 27.84 -38.59
CA ASP A 17 16.39 29.25 -38.43
C ASP A 17 14.97 29.54 -38.96
N VAL A 18 14.60 28.95 -40.10
CA VAL A 18 13.22 29.05 -40.63
C VAL A 18 12.22 28.41 -39.69
N LEU A 19 12.55 27.26 -39.09
CA LEU A 19 11.69 26.65 -38.07
C LEU A 19 11.59 27.56 -36.84
N CYS A 20 12.70 28.11 -36.34
CA CYS A 20 12.68 29.04 -35.21
C CYS A 20 11.82 30.27 -35.47
N SER A 21 11.88 30.87 -36.66
CA SER A 21 11.02 32.01 -37.03
C SER A 21 9.56 31.60 -37.11
N LEU A 22 9.23 30.44 -37.70
CA LEU A 22 7.84 29.95 -37.75
C LEU A 22 7.26 29.68 -36.35
N LEU A 23 8.08 29.16 -35.43
CA LEU A 23 7.65 28.94 -34.05
C LEU A 23 7.50 30.26 -33.27
N ALA A 24 8.31 31.27 -33.59
CA ALA A 24 8.21 32.61 -33.01
C ALA A 24 6.98 33.38 -33.54
N ASP A 25 6.74 33.36 -34.85
CA ASP A 25 5.61 34.05 -35.50
C ASP A 25 4.28 33.31 -35.27
N GLY A 26 4.32 31.99 -35.15
CA GLY A 26 3.14 31.12 -35.09
C GLY A 26 2.43 31.05 -33.74
N LYS A 27 2.68 32.00 -32.83
CA LYS A 27 2.10 32.04 -31.48
C LYS A 27 2.36 30.79 -30.62
N LEU A 28 3.27 29.89 -31.02
CA LEU A 28 3.57 28.69 -30.22
C LEU A 28 4.14 29.08 -28.85
N ALA A 29 4.98 30.11 -28.82
CA ALA A 29 5.50 30.65 -27.57
C ALA A 29 4.37 31.12 -26.63
N GLU A 30 3.33 31.76 -27.18
CA GLU A 30 2.14 32.18 -26.42
C GLU A 30 1.35 30.96 -25.91
N VAL A 31 1.09 29.96 -26.75
CA VAL A 31 0.38 28.73 -26.37
C VAL A 31 1.14 27.95 -25.28
N LEU A 32 2.47 27.87 -25.40
CA LEU A 32 3.33 27.27 -24.38
C LEU A 32 3.29 28.07 -23.08
N ALA A 33 3.36 29.40 -23.16
CA ALA A 33 3.25 30.26 -21.99
C ALA A 33 1.89 30.07 -21.29
N ASP A 34 0.79 30.12 -22.02
CA ASP A 34 -0.57 29.94 -21.48
C ASP A 34 -0.77 28.57 -20.83
N THR A 35 -0.14 27.53 -21.39
CA THR A 35 -0.23 26.17 -20.84
C THR A 35 0.65 25.97 -19.61
N LEU A 36 1.87 26.52 -19.63
CA LEU A 36 2.87 26.29 -18.59
C LEU A 36 2.68 27.21 -17.39
N TRP A 37 2.24 28.45 -17.61
CA TRP A 37 2.18 29.48 -16.57
C TRP A 37 1.31 29.09 -15.36
N PRO A 38 0.08 28.56 -15.53
CA PRO A 38 -0.73 28.12 -14.38
C PRO A 38 -0.07 26.97 -13.60
N LYS A 39 0.62 26.05 -14.29
CA LYS A 39 1.32 24.92 -13.66
C LYS A 39 2.57 25.36 -12.90
N LEU A 40 3.29 26.37 -13.39
CA LEU A 40 4.42 26.96 -12.70
C LEU A 40 3.98 27.72 -11.44
N ILE A 41 2.84 28.41 -11.48
CA ILE A 41 2.22 29.00 -10.28
C ILE A 41 1.88 27.91 -9.25
N GLN A 42 1.29 26.80 -9.70
CA GLN A 42 0.98 25.67 -8.82
C GLN A 42 2.24 25.05 -8.20
N LEU A 43 3.33 24.92 -8.98
CA LEU A 43 4.60 24.37 -8.52
C LEU A 43 5.35 25.31 -7.56
N ALA A 44 5.27 26.61 -7.80
CA ALA A 44 5.91 27.64 -6.97
C ALA A 44 5.13 27.91 -5.67
N THR A 45 3.86 27.51 -5.61
CA THR A 45 3.07 27.55 -4.37
C THR A 45 3.61 26.45 -3.44
N PRO A 46 4.16 26.78 -2.25
CA PRO A 46 4.65 25.77 -1.31
C PRO A 46 3.50 24.92 -0.77
N GLY A 47 3.17 23.85 -1.49
CA GLY A 47 2.25 22.81 -1.05
C GLY A 47 2.99 21.81 -0.18
N ALA A 48 3.37 22.19 1.05
CA ALA A 48 3.36 21.17 2.08
C ALA A 48 1.91 20.69 2.11
N ALA A 49 1.67 19.43 1.72
CA ALA A 49 0.34 18.85 1.78
C ALA A 49 -0.23 19.24 3.14
N SER A 50 -1.33 20.00 3.13
CA SER A 50 -1.90 20.50 4.37
C SER A 50 -2.19 19.29 5.27
N ALA A 51 -2.17 19.47 6.59
CA ALA A 51 -2.55 18.40 7.50
C ALA A 51 -3.90 17.77 7.08
N ASN A 52 -4.81 18.56 6.50
CA ASN A 52 -6.06 18.10 5.90
C ASN A 52 -5.88 17.23 4.64
N GLU A 53 -4.98 17.55 3.72
CA GLU A 53 -4.71 16.72 2.54
C GLU A 53 -4.01 15.41 2.91
N LEU A 54 -3.09 15.45 3.87
CA LEU A 54 -2.49 14.24 4.44
C LEU A 54 -3.49 13.40 5.22
N HIS A 55 -4.47 14.04 5.88
CA HIS A 55 -5.58 13.37 6.57
C HIS A 55 -6.60 12.77 5.60
N ALA A 56 -6.87 13.42 4.46
CA ALA A 56 -7.86 12.98 3.49
C ALA A 56 -7.59 11.56 2.94
N LYS A 57 -6.31 11.16 2.79
CA LYS A 57 -5.96 9.79 2.37
C LYS A 57 -6.31 8.73 3.42
N PHE A 58 -6.42 9.11 4.69
CA PHE A 58 -6.86 8.24 5.79
C PHE A 58 -8.37 8.34 6.05
N ALA A 59 -9.03 9.39 5.53
CA ALA A 59 -10.49 9.52 5.53
C ALA A 59 -11.15 8.79 4.34
N GLY A 60 -10.37 8.39 3.33
CA GLY A 60 -10.82 7.87 2.03
C GLY A 60 -11.41 6.46 2.00
N GLU A 61 -11.69 5.84 3.14
CA GLU A 61 -12.42 4.55 3.23
C GLU A 61 -13.79 4.71 3.92
N GLY A 62 -14.42 5.88 3.77
CA GLY A 62 -15.88 6.04 3.98
C GLY A 62 -16.37 6.05 5.43
N GLN A 63 -15.49 5.79 6.40
CA GLN A 63 -15.68 6.12 7.79
C GLN A 63 -14.36 6.73 8.24
N GLY A 64 -14.30 8.05 8.39
CA GLY A 64 -13.27 8.63 9.24
C GLY A 64 -13.43 7.94 10.58
N PHE A 65 -12.49 7.08 10.94
CA PHE A 65 -12.65 6.31 12.15
C PHE A 65 -12.55 7.31 13.31
N ASP A 66 -13.66 7.47 14.03
CA ASP A 66 -13.60 8.13 15.32
C ASP A 66 -12.78 7.20 16.20
N LEU A 67 -11.57 7.65 16.47
CA LEU A 67 -10.62 7.02 17.33
C LEU A 67 -11.07 7.31 18.76
N ASP A 68 -12.20 6.70 19.14
CA ASP A 68 -12.82 6.87 20.44
C ASP A 68 -11.99 6.11 21.47
N TYR A 69 -11.16 6.86 22.18
CA TYR A 69 -10.54 6.34 23.38
C TYR A 69 -11.65 6.10 24.39
N ALA A 70 -11.88 4.83 24.69
CA ALA A 70 -12.82 4.43 25.72
C ALA A 70 -12.63 5.30 26.98
N GLY A 71 -13.72 5.82 27.54
CA GLY A 71 -13.66 6.86 28.57
C GLY A 71 -12.85 6.47 29.82
N ILE A 72 -12.64 7.44 30.73
CA ILE A 72 -11.83 7.26 31.95
C ILE A 72 -12.20 6.03 32.79
N LYS A 73 -13.47 5.61 32.74
CA LYS A 73 -13.92 4.37 33.38
C LYS A 73 -13.22 3.15 32.79
N SER A 74 -13.13 3.05 31.46
CA SER A 74 -12.45 1.94 30.77
C SER A 74 -10.96 1.93 31.07
N PHE A 75 -10.33 3.11 31.22
CA PHE A 75 -8.94 3.21 31.68
C PHE A 75 -8.73 2.54 33.05
N PHE A 76 -9.61 2.81 34.02
CA PHE A 76 -9.52 2.20 35.36
C PHE A 76 -10.02 0.75 35.43
N SER A 77 -10.89 0.34 34.50
CA SER A 77 -11.41 -1.02 34.47
C SER A 77 -10.38 -2.02 33.92
N GLY A 78 -9.34 -1.52 33.23
CA GLY A 78 -8.27 -2.34 32.67
C GLY A 78 -8.73 -3.21 31.49
N LEU A 79 -7.81 -4.01 30.97
CA LEU A 79 -8.06 -4.89 29.83
C LEU A 79 -9.08 -5.99 30.17
N GLU A 80 -9.11 -6.44 31.43
CA GLU A 80 -10.01 -7.49 31.91
C GLU A 80 -11.49 -7.13 31.72
N ALA A 81 -11.87 -5.86 31.85
CA ALA A 81 -13.24 -5.44 31.60
C ALA A 81 -13.64 -5.47 30.12
N VAL A 82 -12.65 -5.54 29.21
CA VAL A 82 -12.85 -5.57 27.76
C VAL A 82 -12.78 -7.01 27.23
N VAL A 83 -11.75 -7.77 27.65
CA VAL A 83 -11.47 -9.11 27.10
C VAL A 83 -11.73 -10.26 28.07
N GLY A 84 -12.13 -9.95 29.31
CA GLY A 84 -12.31 -10.93 30.38
C GLY A 84 -11.02 -11.28 31.12
N ALA A 85 -11.17 -12.05 32.19
CA ALA A 85 -10.03 -12.57 32.95
C ALA A 85 -9.28 -13.62 32.13
N PRO A 86 -7.94 -13.69 32.23
CA PRO A 86 -7.17 -14.73 31.54
C PRO A 86 -7.56 -16.11 32.05
N ASN A 87 -7.50 -17.12 31.17
CA ASN A 87 -7.66 -18.50 31.58
C ASN A 87 -6.52 -18.86 32.57
N PRO A 88 -6.82 -19.37 33.78
CA PRO A 88 -5.79 -19.75 34.76
C PRO A 88 -4.85 -20.84 34.24
N ASN A 89 -5.30 -21.64 33.26
CA ASN A 89 -4.44 -22.52 32.48
C ASN A 89 -4.05 -21.83 31.16
N ILE A 90 -2.97 -21.05 31.22
CA ILE A 90 -2.53 -20.16 30.13
C ILE A 90 -2.36 -20.92 28.82
N LEU A 91 -1.65 -22.06 28.83
CA LEU A 91 -1.36 -22.82 27.61
C LEU A 91 -2.65 -23.37 26.96
N ALA A 92 -3.56 -23.89 27.77
CA ALA A 92 -4.86 -24.36 27.27
C ALA A 92 -5.71 -23.20 26.73
N GLY A 93 -5.65 -22.03 27.38
CA GLY A 93 -6.31 -20.81 26.90
C GLY A 93 -5.77 -20.34 25.56
N MET A 94 -4.45 -20.29 25.39
CA MET A 94 -3.80 -19.92 24.12
C MET A 94 -4.16 -20.90 23.01
N GLN A 95 -4.09 -22.21 23.28
CA GLN A 95 -4.50 -23.22 22.30
C GLN A 95 -5.97 -23.07 21.91
N GLN A 96 -6.87 -22.83 22.87
CA GLN A 96 -8.28 -22.63 22.60
C GLN A 96 -8.52 -21.41 21.71
N GLU A 97 -7.88 -20.28 22.02
CA GLU A 97 -8.00 -19.05 21.23
C GLU A 97 -7.52 -19.26 19.80
N HIS A 98 -6.30 -19.79 19.62
CA HIS A 98 -5.74 -19.98 18.30
C HIS A 98 -6.38 -21.12 17.48
N CYS A 99 -6.94 -22.14 18.11
CA CYS A 99 -7.43 -23.33 17.40
C CYS A 99 -8.97 -23.46 17.35
N SER A 100 -9.70 -22.80 18.26
CA SER A 100 -11.13 -23.07 18.48
C SER A 100 -12.06 -21.86 18.34
N CYS A 101 -11.53 -20.63 18.24
CA CYS A 101 -12.35 -19.46 17.92
C CYS A 101 -12.87 -19.51 16.47
N ASP A 102 -13.92 -18.73 16.17
CA ASP A 102 -14.60 -18.75 14.88
C ASP A 102 -13.69 -18.39 13.70
N ASP A 103 -12.70 -17.53 13.93
CA ASP A 103 -11.69 -17.06 12.98
C ASP A 103 -10.40 -17.89 12.98
N SER A 104 -10.30 -18.90 13.85
CA SER A 104 -9.08 -19.73 14.00
C SER A 104 -8.61 -20.38 12.69
N ALA A 105 -9.55 -20.69 11.79
CA ALA A 105 -9.30 -21.30 10.50
C ALA A 105 -9.41 -20.31 9.33
N GLU A 106 -9.61 -19.01 9.59
CA GLU A 106 -9.72 -17.99 8.54
C GLU A 106 -8.35 -17.79 7.85
N PRO A 107 -8.27 -17.97 6.52
CA PRO A 107 -7.02 -17.81 5.81
C PRO A 107 -6.62 -16.33 5.71
N PHE A 108 -5.35 -16.05 6.03
CA PHE A 108 -4.71 -14.77 5.82
C PHE A 108 -3.51 -14.94 4.87
N THR A 109 -3.42 -14.09 3.85
CA THR A 109 -2.32 -14.07 2.89
C THR A 109 -1.53 -12.78 3.00
N THR A 110 -0.22 -12.91 3.20
CA THR A 110 0.67 -11.74 3.28
C THR A 110 0.88 -11.12 1.89
N PRO A 111 0.64 -9.81 1.69
CA PRO A 111 0.70 -9.20 0.35
C PRO A 111 2.11 -9.20 -0.28
N ASN A 112 3.14 -9.09 0.56
CA ASN A 112 4.53 -8.84 0.18
C ASN A 112 5.35 -10.12 -0.07
N TYR A 113 5.02 -11.23 0.59
CA TYR A 113 5.70 -12.52 0.41
C TYR A 113 4.74 -13.69 0.15
N ARG A 114 3.43 -13.42 -0.02
CA ARG A 114 2.40 -14.35 -0.50
C ARG A 114 2.31 -15.68 0.25
N MET A 115 2.70 -15.68 1.51
CA MET A 115 2.46 -16.82 2.40
C MET A 115 0.99 -16.80 2.82
N THR A 116 0.32 -17.95 2.76
CA THR A 116 -1.07 -18.09 3.22
C THR A 116 -1.11 -19.02 4.42
N THR A 117 -1.65 -18.56 5.54
CA THR A 117 -1.74 -19.31 6.79
C THR A 117 -3.04 -18.95 7.53
N CYS A 118 -3.28 -19.54 8.69
CA CYS A 118 -4.35 -19.14 9.62
C CYS A 118 -3.85 -19.30 11.06
N SER A 119 -4.57 -18.70 12.02
CA SER A 119 -4.20 -18.72 13.45
C SER A 119 -3.92 -20.14 13.97
N ARG A 120 -4.78 -21.10 13.59
CA ARG A 120 -4.61 -22.52 13.93
C ARG A 120 -3.32 -23.11 13.37
N THR A 121 -2.98 -22.79 12.12
CA THR A 121 -1.76 -23.30 11.48
C THR A 121 -0.51 -22.72 12.15
N GLU A 122 -0.51 -21.43 12.46
CA GLU A 122 0.60 -20.76 13.14
C GLU A 122 0.82 -21.31 14.56
N TRP A 123 -0.26 -21.63 15.29
CA TRP A 123 -0.17 -22.25 16.61
C TRP A 123 0.63 -23.55 16.56
N TRP A 124 0.22 -24.50 15.73
CA TRP A 124 0.86 -25.81 15.64
C TRP A 124 2.29 -25.73 15.10
N PHE A 125 2.58 -24.80 14.19
CA PHE A 125 3.94 -24.55 13.73
C PHE A 125 4.87 -24.15 14.88
N VAL A 126 4.37 -23.40 15.86
CA VAL A 126 5.17 -22.93 17.01
C VAL A 126 5.16 -23.94 18.17
N SER A 127 4.00 -24.50 18.51
CA SER A 127 3.84 -25.31 19.72
C SER A 127 4.34 -26.75 19.55
N ASP A 128 4.19 -27.32 18.36
CA ASP A 128 4.61 -28.69 18.02
C ASP A 128 4.79 -28.82 16.50
N PRO A 129 5.91 -28.33 15.93
CA PRO A 129 6.15 -28.34 14.49
C PRO A 129 6.27 -29.74 13.88
N GLU A 130 6.54 -30.76 14.70
CA GLU A 130 6.71 -32.15 14.26
C GLU A 130 5.35 -32.87 14.22
N GLY A 131 4.56 -32.79 15.30
CA GLY A 131 3.23 -33.38 15.38
C GLY A 131 2.14 -32.56 14.68
N GLY A 132 2.34 -31.24 14.57
CA GLY A 132 1.36 -30.30 14.03
C GLY A 132 0.98 -30.53 12.59
N LEU A 133 1.91 -30.99 11.74
CA LEU A 133 1.60 -31.37 10.35
C LEU A 133 0.59 -32.52 10.29
N ALA A 134 0.76 -33.52 11.16
CA ALA A 134 -0.15 -34.66 11.23
C ALA A 134 -1.53 -34.26 11.77
N GLU A 135 -1.57 -33.40 12.80
CA GLU A 135 -2.82 -32.88 13.37
C GLU A 135 -3.60 -32.06 12.34
N LEU A 136 -2.92 -31.19 11.60
CA LEU A 136 -3.52 -30.32 10.59
C LEU A 136 -3.76 -31.01 9.24
N ARG A 137 -3.21 -32.22 9.06
CA ARG A 137 -3.22 -32.95 7.78
C ARG A 137 -2.58 -32.15 6.65
N LEU A 138 -1.43 -31.54 6.95
CA LEU A 138 -0.61 -30.80 6.00
C LEU A 138 0.62 -31.62 5.62
N ASP A 139 0.99 -31.59 4.34
CA ASP A 139 2.20 -32.25 3.85
C ASP A 139 3.48 -31.45 4.17
N ALA A 140 3.34 -30.13 4.29
CA ALA A 140 4.41 -29.19 4.64
C ALA A 140 3.82 -27.91 5.23
N TRP A 141 4.65 -27.15 5.94
CA TRP A 141 4.27 -25.85 6.49
C TRP A 141 4.09 -24.80 5.38
N PRO A 142 3.24 -23.78 5.59
CA PRO A 142 3.17 -22.64 4.68
C PRO A 142 4.53 -21.96 4.54
N GLU A 143 4.93 -21.66 3.30
CA GLU A 143 6.19 -21.01 2.98
C GLU A 143 5.98 -19.74 2.16
N GLU A 144 6.96 -18.85 2.22
CA GLU A 144 7.00 -17.61 1.46
C GLU A 144 7.31 -17.88 -0.03
N ALA A 145 6.74 -17.07 -0.92
CA ALA A 145 7.04 -17.15 -2.34
C ALA A 145 8.46 -16.62 -2.63
N ALA A 146 9.42 -17.54 -2.85
CA ALA A 146 10.84 -17.26 -3.03
C ALA A 146 11.16 -16.21 -4.12
N GLU A 147 10.32 -16.07 -5.14
CA GLU A 147 10.47 -15.06 -6.20
C GLU A 147 10.37 -13.61 -5.65
N MET A 148 9.56 -13.39 -4.62
CA MET A 148 9.33 -12.05 -4.05
C MET A 148 10.43 -11.63 -3.08
N LEU A 149 11.01 -12.58 -2.32
CA LEU A 149 12.11 -12.31 -1.40
C LEU A 149 13.35 -11.76 -2.11
N ARG A 150 13.65 -12.27 -3.32
CA ARG A 150 14.76 -11.78 -4.16
C ARG A 150 14.55 -10.34 -4.62
N SER A 151 13.29 -9.95 -4.89
CA SER A 151 12.96 -8.59 -5.33
C SER A 151 13.10 -7.54 -4.23
N LEU A 152 12.95 -7.93 -2.96
CA LEU A 152 13.10 -7.04 -1.80
C LEU A 152 14.57 -6.86 -1.41
N SER A 153 15.39 -7.91 -1.51
CA SER A 153 16.82 -7.82 -1.22
C SER A 153 17.56 -6.94 -2.25
N GLN A 154 17.16 -6.98 -3.52
CA GLN A 154 17.72 -6.13 -4.58
C GLN A 154 17.37 -4.64 -4.44
N ARG A 155 16.27 -4.28 -3.76
CA ARG A 155 15.87 -2.86 -3.54
C ARG A 155 16.56 -2.20 -2.35
N ARG A 156 17.13 -2.97 -1.42
CA ARG A 156 17.81 -2.45 -0.22
C ARG A 156 19.31 -2.20 -0.39
N GLY A 157 19.87 -2.56 -1.55
CA GLY A 157 21.29 -2.44 -1.86
C GLY A 157 21.64 -1.40 -2.92
N GLY A 158 20.74 -0.46 -3.23
CA GLY A 158 20.93 0.62 -4.20
C GLY A 158 20.92 2.00 -3.54
#